data_AF-A0A401YIF3-F1
#
_entry.id   AF-A0A401YIF3-F1
#
_cell.length_a   1.000
_cell.length_b   1.000
_cell.length_c   1.000
_cell.angle_alpha   90.00
_cell.angle_beta   90.00
_cell.angle_gamma   90.00
#
_symmetry.space_group_name_H-M   'P 1'
#
loop_
_entity.id
_entity.type
_entity.pdbx_description
1 polymer ?
#
loop_
_entity_poly.entity_id
_entity_poly.type
_entity_poly.pdbx_seq_one_letter_code
_entity_poly.pdbx_strand_id
1 'polypeptide(L)'
;MPRTLLQAPGYDRARSLGWLAIEWMEFVVRHGLGDVQGGPVRHGDEYTGFVVDCYAVGDFAQNNHLLYDSVFVPRPKVCDKLGLGARLALCEALGPARFAGWARGGETYTDPWGLGFEHTCEPGEPMGAHVTTPYIWIMATEEARTGNVYDSVHHNLTDEDCPLSRVPGVDPGLTRVYLPGRGGIPPSTAASASKGGGKRSMPSSRKRSGCTTSSGSLRIRRSGRTAWIVGVRS
;
A
#
# COMPACT_ATOMS: atom_id res chain seq x y z
N MET A 1 21.23 -8.07 11.67
CA MET A 1 20.05 -7.22 11.99
C MET A 1 20.17 -6.78 13.45
N PRO A 2 19.63 -5.63 13.91
CA PRO A 2 18.47 -4.92 13.36
C PRO A 2 18.61 -3.39 13.35
N ARG A 3 17.62 -2.67 12.78
CA ARG A 3 16.96 -1.67 13.62
C ARG A 3 15.54 -1.35 13.15
N THR A 4 14.63 -2.15 13.70
CA THR A 4 13.22 -1.82 13.82
C THR A 4 13.08 -0.75 14.90
N LEU A 5 12.70 0.48 14.53
CA LEU A 5 12.39 1.55 15.48
C LEU A 5 10.90 1.87 15.39
N LEU A 6 10.12 1.04 16.08
CA LEU A 6 8.70 1.23 16.29
C LEU A 6 8.56 2.02 17.59
N GLN A 7 8.28 3.32 17.45
CA GLN A 7 8.30 4.26 18.57
C GLN A 7 6.91 4.62 19.10
N ALA A 8 5.86 4.14 18.44
CA ALA A 8 4.50 4.47 18.82
C ALA A 8 4.14 3.75 20.13
N PRO A 9 3.74 4.47 21.19
CA PRO A 9 3.26 3.82 22.41
C PRO A 9 1.98 3.02 22.09
N GLY A 10 1.90 1.80 22.60
CA GLY A 10 0.75 0.90 22.34
C GLY A 10 0.80 0.14 21.02
N TYR A 11 1.95 0.13 20.33
CA TYR A 11 2.16 -0.74 19.18
C TYR A 11 2.09 -2.22 19.59
N ASP A 12 1.21 -2.96 18.93
CA ASP A 12 1.05 -4.40 19.05
C ASP A 12 0.75 -4.99 17.66
N ARG A 13 1.49 -6.02 17.27
CA ARG A 13 1.30 -6.71 15.98
C ARG A 13 -0.01 -7.47 15.93
N ALA A 14 -0.53 -7.93 17.07
CA ALA A 14 -1.85 -8.56 17.14
C ALA A 14 -2.96 -7.54 16.83
N ARG A 15 -2.71 -6.25 17.06
CA ARG A 15 -3.62 -5.13 16.81
C ARG A 15 -3.31 -4.46 15.47
N SER A 16 -3.11 -5.24 14.42
CA SER A 16 -2.80 -4.70 13.09
C SER A 16 -3.75 -5.18 12.02
N LEU A 17 -4.24 -4.24 11.22
CA LEU A 17 -5.02 -4.50 10.02
C LEU A 17 -4.15 -5.16 8.92
N GLY A 18 -2.84 -5.20 9.11
CA GLY A 18 -1.92 -5.73 8.10
C GLY A 18 -2.03 -7.24 7.90
N TRP A 19 -2.59 -7.99 8.85
CA TRP A 19 -2.88 -9.41 8.66
C TRP A 19 -3.97 -9.61 7.60
N LEU A 20 -5.11 -8.92 7.75
CA LEU A 20 -6.16 -8.86 6.74
C LEU A 20 -5.64 -8.32 5.40
N ALA A 21 -4.78 -7.29 5.42
CA ALA A 21 -4.21 -6.73 4.20
C ALA A 21 -3.30 -7.73 3.47
N ILE A 22 -2.51 -8.53 4.20
CA ILE A 22 -1.65 -9.57 3.60
C ILE A 22 -2.51 -10.65 2.97
N GLU A 23 -3.50 -11.18 3.68
CA GLU A 23 -4.39 -12.20 3.12
C GLU A 23 -5.12 -11.70 1.88
N TRP A 24 -5.61 -10.46 1.92
CA TRP A 24 -6.22 -9.82 0.77
C TRP A 24 -5.22 -9.74 -0.40
N MET A 25 -4.00 -9.26 -0.15
CA MET A 25 -2.97 -9.15 -1.19
C MET A 25 -2.59 -10.50 -1.80
N GLU A 26 -2.44 -11.55 -0.99
CA GLU A 26 -2.09 -12.89 -1.48
C GLU A 26 -3.23 -13.55 -2.27
N PHE A 27 -4.48 -13.25 -1.91
CA PHE A 27 -5.65 -13.74 -2.62
C PHE A 27 -5.85 -13.05 -3.97
N VAL A 28 -5.84 -11.71 -3.98
CA VAL A 28 -6.25 -10.91 -5.15
C VAL A 28 -5.10 -10.47 -6.05
N VAL A 29 -3.89 -10.26 -5.53
CA VAL A 29 -2.77 -9.71 -6.29
C VAL A 29 -1.93 -10.84 -6.87
N ARG A 30 -1.52 -10.68 -8.12
CA ARG A 30 -0.57 -11.55 -8.81
C ARG A 30 0.77 -10.86 -8.97
N HIS A 31 1.82 -11.68 -9.10
CA HIS A 31 3.14 -11.19 -9.46
C HIS A 31 3.07 -10.48 -10.82
N GLY A 32 3.51 -9.22 -10.84
CA GLY A 32 3.67 -8.46 -12.09
C GLY A 32 4.85 -8.96 -12.94
N LEU A 33 5.28 -8.13 -13.89
CA LEU A 33 6.36 -8.42 -14.86
C LEU A 33 7.59 -9.09 -14.20
N GLY A 34 7.97 -10.26 -14.72
CA GLY A 34 9.13 -11.05 -14.27
C GLY A 34 8.97 -12.55 -14.56
N ASP A 35 9.97 -13.37 -14.19
CA ASP A 35 9.98 -14.83 -14.47
C ASP A 35 8.83 -15.62 -13.80
N VAL A 36 8.15 -15.01 -12.82
CA VAL A 36 7.02 -15.60 -12.05
C VAL A 36 5.70 -14.86 -12.29
N GLN A 37 5.58 -14.13 -13.40
CA GLN A 37 4.42 -13.34 -13.78
C GLN A 37 3.12 -14.16 -13.75
N GLY A 38 2.04 -13.55 -13.25
CA GLY A 38 0.71 -14.16 -13.16
C GLY A 38 0.52 -15.13 -11.98
N GLY A 39 1.62 -15.54 -11.32
CA GLY A 39 1.55 -16.42 -10.15
C GLY A 39 0.96 -15.73 -8.90
N PRO A 40 0.36 -16.50 -7.97
CA PRO A 40 -0.09 -15.98 -6.68
C PRO A 40 1.11 -15.47 -5.88
N VAL A 41 0.92 -14.35 -5.20
CA VAL A 41 1.95 -13.79 -4.32
C VAL A 41 1.95 -14.53 -2.99
N ARG A 42 3.13 -14.84 -2.46
CA ARG A 42 3.33 -15.21 -1.06
C ARG A 42 4.38 -14.32 -0.43
N HIS A 43 4.04 -13.71 0.71
CA HIS A 43 4.97 -12.89 1.47
C HIS A 43 5.74 -13.76 2.45
N GLY A 44 7.07 -13.61 2.45
CA GLY A 44 7.89 -14.14 3.54
C GLY A 44 7.74 -13.31 4.81
N ASP A 45 8.07 -13.90 5.95
CA ASP A 45 7.89 -13.33 7.30
C ASP A 45 8.34 -11.87 7.45
N GLU A 46 9.41 -11.48 6.78
CA GLU A 46 9.92 -10.12 6.82
C GLU A 46 8.99 -9.10 6.15
N TYR A 47 8.43 -9.44 4.98
CA TYR A 47 7.51 -8.56 4.28
C TYR A 47 6.14 -8.55 4.93
N THR A 48 5.70 -9.71 5.43
CA THR A 48 4.50 -9.81 6.27
C THR A 48 4.64 -8.91 7.48
N GLY A 49 5.75 -9.01 8.22
CA GLY A 49 6.05 -8.13 9.35
C GLY A 49 6.04 -6.65 8.97
N PHE A 50 6.61 -6.27 7.82
CA PHE A 50 6.58 -4.89 7.37
C PHE A 50 5.17 -4.38 7.05
N VAL A 51 4.33 -5.18 6.39
CA VAL A 51 2.95 -4.79 6.07
C VAL A 51 2.13 -4.68 7.37
N VAL A 52 2.27 -5.64 8.28
CA VAL A 52 1.71 -5.60 9.64
C VAL A 52 2.15 -4.34 10.38
N ASP A 53 3.41 -3.95 10.28
CA ASP A 53 3.92 -2.73 10.90
C ASP A 53 3.31 -1.47 10.24
N CYS A 54 3.07 -1.49 8.92
CA CYS A 54 2.45 -0.39 8.18
C CYS A 54 0.99 -0.14 8.51
N TYR A 55 0.27 -1.16 8.96
CA TYR A 55 -1.16 -1.13 9.24
C TYR A 55 -1.48 -1.33 10.73
N ALA A 56 -0.48 -1.11 11.60
CA ALA A 56 -0.66 -1.19 13.04
C ALA A 56 -1.69 -0.15 13.52
N VAL A 57 -2.68 -0.63 14.27
CA VAL A 57 -3.79 0.16 14.79
C VAL A 57 -3.59 0.40 16.28
N GLY A 58 -3.94 1.59 16.75
CA GLY A 58 -4.00 1.90 18.17
C GLY A 58 -5.18 2.80 18.52
N ASP A 59 -5.21 3.23 19.78
CA ASP A 59 -6.33 3.99 20.34
C ASP A 59 -6.36 5.47 19.90
N PHE A 60 -5.42 5.87 19.03
CA PHE A 60 -5.31 7.21 18.50
C PHE A 60 -6.31 7.44 17.36
N ALA A 61 -7.45 8.07 17.62
CA ALA A 61 -8.44 8.38 16.58
C ALA A 61 -7.90 9.24 15.42
N GLN A 62 -6.80 9.97 15.63
CA GLN A 62 -6.13 10.71 14.57
C GLN A 62 -5.56 9.74 13.51
N ASN A 63 -5.72 10.07 12.22
CA ASN A 63 -5.27 9.23 11.09
C ASN A 63 -5.95 7.86 10.99
N ASN A 64 -7.24 7.78 11.34
CA ASN A 64 -8.02 6.54 11.20
C ASN A 64 -7.44 5.39 12.03
N HIS A 65 -6.99 5.69 13.25
CA HIS A 65 -6.44 4.72 14.19
C HIS A 65 -5.10 4.08 13.78
N LEU A 66 -4.53 4.44 12.63
CA LEU A 66 -3.21 3.96 12.22
C LEU A 66 -2.11 4.67 13.00
N LEU A 67 -1.26 3.89 13.67
CA LEU A 67 -0.15 4.38 14.48
C LEU A 67 0.93 5.09 13.64
N TYR A 68 1.06 4.73 12.37
CA TYR A 68 2.09 5.26 11.48
C TYR A 68 1.48 5.90 10.23
N ASP A 69 1.79 7.18 10.03
CA ASP A 69 1.55 7.86 8.76
C ASP A 69 2.69 7.63 7.77
N SER A 70 3.88 7.24 8.23
CA SER A 70 5.02 6.97 7.37
C SER A 70 5.87 5.80 7.86
N VAL A 71 6.20 4.88 6.96
CA VAL A 71 7.05 3.71 7.25
C VAL A 71 8.09 3.56 6.16
N PHE A 72 9.28 3.12 6.55
CA PHE A 72 10.45 3.05 5.70
C PHE A 72 11.16 1.71 5.85
N VAL A 73 11.39 1.02 4.73
CA VAL A 73 12.17 -0.21 4.69
C VAL A 73 13.40 -0.03 3.79
N PRO A 74 14.61 0.03 4.38
CA PRO A 74 15.86 0.02 3.63
C PRO A 74 16.23 -1.43 3.29
N ARG A 75 16.39 -1.77 2.00
CA ARG A 75 16.85 -3.11 1.59
C ARG A 75 17.87 -3.07 0.44
N PRO A 76 18.70 -4.12 0.26
CA PRO A 76 19.60 -4.22 -0.89
C PRO A 76 18.85 -4.33 -2.23
N LYS A 77 19.53 -4.06 -3.35
CA LYS A 77 18.95 -3.87 -4.70
C LYS A 77 18.32 -5.13 -5.36
N VAL A 78 18.29 -6.28 -4.70
CA VAL A 78 17.78 -7.56 -5.27
C VAL A 78 16.45 -8.00 -4.64
N CYS A 79 15.95 -7.29 -3.64
CA CYS A 79 14.65 -7.58 -3.03
C CYS A 79 13.49 -7.12 -3.91
N ASP A 80 12.39 -7.88 -3.87
CA ASP A 80 11.06 -7.57 -4.46
C ASP A 80 10.36 -6.37 -3.79
N LYS A 81 11.05 -5.23 -3.76
CA LYS A 81 10.53 -3.96 -3.23
C LYS A 81 9.55 -3.30 -4.18
N LEU A 82 9.77 -3.47 -5.48
CA LEU A 82 8.92 -2.86 -6.50
C LEU A 82 7.58 -3.60 -6.58
N GLY A 83 7.58 -4.95 -6.52
CA GLY A 83 6.35 -5.72 -6.41
C GLY A 83 5.61 -5.43 -5.10
N LEU A 84 6.31 -5.32 -3.98
CA LEU A 84 5.70 -4.89 -2.72
C LEU A 84 5.07 -3.49 -2.80
N GLY A 85 5.72 -2.55 -3.48
CA GLY A 85 5.16 -1.22 -3.74
C GLY A 85 3.87 -1.25 -4.56
N ALA A 86 3.80 -2.10 -5.59
CA ALA A 86 2.60 -2.29 -6.39
C ALA A 86 1.46 -2.92 -5.57
N ARG A 87 1.75 -3.94 -4.75
CA ARG A 87 0.77 -4.59 -3.86
C ARG A 87 0.19 -3.63 -2.84
N LEU A 88 1.05 -2.81 -2.22
CA LEU A 88 0.59 -1.77 -1.30
C LEU A 88 -0.25 -0.72 -2.02
N ALA A 89 0.09 -0.34 -3.26
CA ALA A 89 -0.74 0.57 -4.06
C ALA A 89 -2.12 -0.01 -4.33
N LEU A 90 -2.21 -1.28 -4.73
CA LEU A 90 -3.48 -1.96 -4.99
C LEU A 90 -4.30 -2.12 -3.70
N CYS A 91 -3.66 -2.43 -2.57
CA CYS A 91 -4.35 -2.55 -1.28
C CYS A 91 -4.89 -1.21 -0.79
N GLU A 92 -4.14 -0.11 -0.95
CA GLU A 92 -4.63 1.24 -0.62
C GLU A 92 -5.75 1.71 -1.56
N ALA A 93 -5.80 1.17 -2.78
CA ALA A 93 -6.78 1.52 -3.81
C ALA A 93 -8.10 0.77 -3.61
N LEU A 94 -8.04 -0.54 -3.46
CA LEU A 94 -9.18 -1.44 -3.59
C LEU A 94 -9.35 -2.34 -2.36
N GLY A 95 -8.33 -2.42 -1.51
CA GLY A 95 -8.30 -3.30 -0.35
C GLY A 95 -8.76 -2.65 0.95
N PRO A 96 -8.72 -3.43 2.06
CA PRO A 96 -9.08 -2.99 3.39
C PRO A 96 -7.99 -2.11 4.01
N ALA A 97 -7.83 -0.88 3.54
CA ALA A 97 -6.78 0.02 4.00
C ALA A 97 -7.19 0.94 5.17
N ARG A 98 -8.45 0.88 5.61
CA ARG A 98 -8.98 1.69 6.73
C ARG A 98 -9.47 0.81 7.85
N PHE A 99 -9.17 1.22 9.08
CA PHE A 99 -9.81 0.70 10.29
C PHE A 99 -11.30 1.09 10.32
N ALA A 100 -12.16 0.08 10.49
CA ALA A 100 -13.61 0.20 10.59
C ALA A 100 -14.16 -0.06 12.00
N GLY A 101 -13.34 -0.57 12.90
CA GLY A 101 -13.72 -0.94 14.26
C GLY A 101 -13.02 -2.21 14.74
N TRP A 102 -13.24 -2.57 16.00
CA TRP A 102 -12.77 -3.83 16.56
C TRP A 102 -13.85 -4.89 16.41
N ALA A 103 -13.49 -6.05 15.86
CA ALA A 103 -14.38 -7.20 15.74
C ALA A 103 -14.75 -7.72 17.14
N ARG A 104 -16.03 -8.03 17.33
CA ARG A 104 -16.51 -8.72 18.54
C ARG A 104 -16.36 -10.23 18.41
N GLY A 105 -16.11 -10.72 17.20
CA GLY A 105 -15.90 -12.12 16.85
C GLY A 105 -17.02 -12.63 15.95
N GLY A 106 -16.64 -13.21 14.81
CA GLY A 106 -17.57 -13.79 13.84
C GLY A 106 -18.10 -12.80 12.80
N GLU A 107 -17.64 -11.54 12.82
CA GLU A 107 -17.85 -10.64 11.69
C GLU A 107 -16.97 -11.06 10.50
N THR A 108 -17.57 -11.14 9.31
CA THR A 108 -16.85 -11.46 8.07
C THR A 108 -16.67 -10.20 7.24
N TYR A 109 -15.42 -9.89 6.90
CA TYR A 109 -15.09 -8.92 5.87
C TYR A 109 -15.28 -9.58 4.50
N THR A 110 -16.30 -9.15 3.76
CA THR A 110 -16.48 -9.50 2.35
C THR A 110 -15.98 -8.36 1.48
N ASP A 111 -15.27 -8.68 0.40
CA ASP A 111 -14.83 -7.67 -0.53
C ASP A 111 -16.03 -6.97 -1.24
N PRO A 112 -15.99 -5.63 -1.41
CA PRO A 112 -17.09 -4.89 -2.00
C PRO A 112 -17.16 -5.01 -3.54
N TRP A 113 -16.23 -5.72 -4.16
CA TRP A 113 -16.04 -5.76 -5.61
C TRP A 113 -16.54 -7.07 -6.24
N GLY A 114 -16.91 -8.06 -5.43
CA GLY A 114 -17.36 -9.38 -5.90
C GLY A 114 -16.23 -10.31 -6.32
N LEU A 115 -15.03 -10.14 -5.75
CA LEU A 115 -13.86 -10.98 -6.01
C LEU A 115 -13.93 -12.34 -5.29
N GLY A 116 -14.82 -12.47 -4.30
CA GLY A 116 -15.00 -13.68 -3.50
C GLY A 116 -14.00 -13.81 -2.36
N PHE A 117 -13.38 -12.70 -1.94
CA PHE A 117 -12.52 -12.69 -0.75
C PHE A 117 -13.39 -12.46 0.48
N GLU A 118 -13.37 -13.43 1.37
CA GLU A 118 -14.04 -13.39 2.66
C GLU A 118 -13.04 -13.73 3.75
N HIS A 119 -12.99 -12.90 4.80
CA HIS A 119 -12.16 -13.14 5.97
C HIS A 119 -13.00 -13.00 7.23
N THR A 120 -13.02 -14.03 8.06
CA THR A 120 -13.73 -14.03 9.34
C THR A 120 -12.82 -13.49 10.42
N CYS A 121 -13.16 -12.32 10.95
CA CYS A 121 -12.40 -11.68 12.02
C CYS A 121 -12.62 -12.39 13.36
N GLU A 122 -11.52 -12.63 14.07
CA GLU A 122 -11.54 -13.13 15.45
C GLU A 122 -11.86 -12.01 16.47
N PRO A 123 -12.33 -12.37 17.68
CA PRO A 123 -12.59 -11.38 18.72
C PRO A 123 -11.36 -10.52 19.03
N GLY A 124 -11.48 -9.21 18.87
CA GLY A 124 -10.39 -8.25 19.12
C GLY A 124 -9.50 -7.96 17.92
N GLU A 125 -9.77 -8.55 16.75
CA GLU A 125 -9.09 -8.18 15.51
C GLU A 125 -9.61 -6.85 14.94
N PRO A 126 -8.73 -6.05 14.31
CA PRO A 126 -9.16 -4.82 13.65
C PRO A 126 -9.87 -5.12 12.32
N MET A 127 -11.10 -4.64 12.19
CA MET A 127 -11.87 -4.74 10.94
C MET A 127 -11.42 -3.71 9.92
N GLY A 128 -11.42 -4.13 8.65
CA GLY A 128 -11.06 -3.32 7.50
C GLY A 128 -12.25 -2.67 6.79
N ALA A 129 -12.01 -1.51 6.20
CA ALA A 129 -12.87 -0.84 5.24
C ALA A 129 -12.06 -0.34 4.04
N HIS A 130 -12.70 -0.31 2.88
CA HIS A 130 -12.13 0.25 1.66
C HIS A 130 -12.14 1.78 1.69
N VAL A 131 -11.28 2.41 0.89
CA VAL A 131 -11.25 3.87 0.72
C VAL A 131 -12.22 4.26 -0.40
N THR A 132 -13.18 5.16 -0.14
CA THR A 132 -14.21 5.56 -1.13
C THR A 132 -13.66 6.36 -2.33
N THR A 133 -12.60 7.15 -2.12
CA THR A 133 -11.98 7.97 -3.18
C THR A 133 -10.47 8.04 -2.96
N PRO A 134 -9.73 6.93 -3.22
CA PRO A 134 -8.30 6.86 -2.97
C PRO A 134 -7.52 7.58 -4.07
N TYR A 135 -6.49 8.32 -3.66
CA TYR A 135 -5.51 8.89 -4.58
C TYR A 135 -4.12 8.37 -4.22
N ILE A 136 -3.47 7.67 -5.16
CA ILE A 136 -2.23 6.96 -4.88
C ILE A 136 -1.16 7.44 -5.83
N TRP A 137 -0.13 8.06 -5.26
CA TRP A 137 0.98 8.59 -6.01
C TRP A 137 2.14 7.60 -5.94
N ILE A 138 2.46 7.00 -7.08
CA ILE A 138 3.66 6.21 -7.24
C ILE A 138 4.78 7.17 -7.64
N MET A 139 5.79 7.27 -6.79
CA MET A 139 6.92 8.18 -6.99
C MET A 139 8.23 7.43 -6.94
N ALA A 140 9.13 7.76 -7.86
CA ALA A 140 10.53 7.44 -7.73
C ALA A 140 11.39 8.59 -8.26
N THR A 141 12.67 8.56 -7.88
CA THR A 141 13.68 9.47 -8.45
C THR A 141 13.94 9.17 -9.93
N GLU A 142 13.73 7.92 -10.34
CA GLU A 142 13.95 7.42 -11.70
C GLU A 142 12.59 7.03 -12.31
N GLU A 143 12.29 7.57 -13.48
CA GLU A 143 11.01 7.33 -14.17
C GLU A 143 10.83 5.84 -14.51
N ALA A 144 11.87 5.16 -14.97
CA ALA A 144 11.85 3.73 -15.28
C ALA A 144 11.40 2.86 -14.09
N ARG A 145 11.72 3.25 -12.85
CA ARG A 145 11.24 2.52 -11.65
C ARG A 145 9.78 2.80 -11.34
N THR A 146 9.32 4.02 -11.61
CA THR A 146 7.90 4.37 -11.48
C THR A 146 7.09 3.60 -12.51
N GLY A 147 7.60 3.51 -13.74
CA GLY A 147 7.07 2.66 -14.82
C GLY A 147 6.93 1.21 -14.38
N ASN A 148 8.01 0.56 -13.93
CA ASN A 148 7.94 -0.86 -13.54
C ASN A 148 6.91 -1.16 -12.43
N VAL A 149 6.74 -0.27 -11.45
CA VAL A 149 5.71 -0.45 -10.41
C VAL A 149 4.32 -0.21 -11.00
N TYR A 150 4.18 0.81 -11.85
CA TYR A 150 2.93 1.13 -12.54
C TYR A 150 2.50 0.01 -13.49
N ASP A 151 3.41 -0.58 -14.24
CA ASP A 151 3.16 -1.68 -15.16
C ASP A 151 2.68 -2.92 -14.42
N SER A 152 3.22 -3.19 -13.22
CA SER A 152 2.73 -4.25 -12.34
C SER A 152 1.30 -4.00 -11.84
N VAL A 153 0.98 -2.75 -11.49
CA VAL A 153 -0.39 -2.33 -11.14
C VAL A 153 -1.32 -2.47 -12.34
N HIS A 154 -0.90 -2.01 -13.52
CA HIS A 154 -1.66 -2.07 -14.76
C HIS A 154 -1.94 -3.53 -15.18
N HIS A 155 -0.94 -4.41 -15.09
CA HIS A 155 -1.09 -5.83 -15.37
C HIS A 155 -2.17 -6.48 -14.48
N ASN A 156 -2.13 -6.22 -13.16
CA ASN A 156 -3.14 -6.75 -12.23
C ASN A 156 -4.57 -6.25 -12.54
N LEU A 157 -4.72 -5.08 -13.14
CA LEU A 157 -6.02 -4.50 -13.47
C LEU A 157 -6.51 -4.82 -14.89
N THR A 158 -5.63 -5.29 -15.77
CA THR A 158 -5.96 -5.52 -17.19
C THR A 158 -6.01 -7.01 -17.54
N ASP A 159 -5.19 -7.83 -16.88
CA ASP A 159 -5.06 -9.24 -17.20
C ASP A 159 -6.25 -10.06 -16.66
N GLU A 160 -6.85 -10.91 -17.51
CA GLU A 160 -8.01 -11.74 -17.18
C GLU A 160 -7.69 -12.80 -16.11
N ASP A 161 -6.42 -13.22 -16.01
CA ASP A 161 -5.95 -14.17 -15.00
C ASP A 161 -5.84 -13.54 -13.60
N CYS A 162 -5.85 -12.21 -13.54
CA CYS A 162 -5.83 -11.46 -12.28
C CYS A 162 -7.26 -11.22 -11.77
N PRO A 163 -7.59 -11.59 -10.51
CA PRO A 163 -8.91 -11.31 -9.94
C PRO A 163 -9.32 -9.83 -10.04
N LEU A 164 -8.34 -8.92 -9.89
CA LEU A 164 -8.56 -7.48 -9.89
C LEU A 164 -9.01 -6.87 -11.23
N SER A 165 -8.88 -7.58 -12.36
CA SER A 165 -9.40 -7.10 -13.65
C SER A 165 -10.92 -7.09 -13.74
N ARG A 166 -11.59 -7.85 -12.85
CA ARG A 166 -13.07 -7.94 -12.79
C ARG A 166 -13.71 -6.82 -11.99
N VAL A 167 -12.92 -5.93 -11.40
CA VAL A 167 -13.42 -4.84 -10.55
C VAL A 167 -14.19 -3.82 -11.40
N PRO A 168 -15.48 -3.58 -11.10
CA PRO A 168 -16.28 -2.66 -11.89
C PRO A 168 -15.86 -1.20 -11.70
N GLY A 169 -15.81 -0.43 -12.79
CA GLY A 169 -15.54 1.01 -12.75
C GLY A 169 -14.07 1.40 -12.61
N VAL A 170 -13.15 0.46 -12.82
CA VAL A 170 -11.72 0.75 -13.03
C VAL A 170 -11.48 0.99 -14.52
N ASP A 171 -10.77 2.08 -14.84
CA ASP A 171 -10.28 2.36 -16.19
C ASP A 171 -8.74 2.39 -16.14
N PRO A 172 -8.08 1.26 -16.48
CA PRO A 172 -6.63 1.16 -16.48
C PRO A 172 -6.05 1.80 -17.74
N GLY A 173 -5.75 3.10 -17.68
CA GLY A 173 -5.01 3.78 -18.73
C GLY A 173 -3.50 3.49 -18.66
N LEU A 174 -2.78 3.66 -19.75
CA LEU A 174 -1.30 3.52 -19.78
C LEU A 174 -0.57 4.63 -19.00
N THR A 175 -1.23 5.78 -18.78
CA THR A 175 -0.62 6.95 -18.13
C THR A 175 -1.26 7.30 -16.79
N ARG A 176 -2.42 6.73 -16.47
CA ARG A 176 -3.13 6.86 -15.20
C ARG A 176 -4.22 5.82 -15.10
N VAL A 177 -4.41 5.25 -13.91
CA VAL A 177 -5.56 4.40 -13.60
C VAL A 177 -6.62 5.26 -12.94
N TYR A 178 -7.86 5.21 -13.43
CA TYR A 178 -9.01 5.74 -12.73
C TYR A 178 -9.65 4.64 -11.90
N LEU A 179 -9.89 4.94 -10.62
CA LEU A 179 -10.50 4.01 -9.69
C LEU A 179 -11.98 4.34 -9.49
N PRO A 180 -12.79 3.34 -9.11
CA PRO A 180 -14.17 3.55 -8.71
C PRO A 180 -14.25 4.62 -7.61
N GLY A 181 -15.26 5.49 -7.69
CA GLY A 181 -15.45 6.57 -6.72
C GLY A 181 -14.62 7.84 -6.95
N ARG A 182 -14.17 8.10 -8.20
CA ARG A 182 -13.30 9.24 -8.61
C ARG A 182 -11.90 9.21 -8.01
N GLY A 183 -11.41 8.04 -7.60
CA GLY A 183 -10.02 7.85 -7.20
C GLY A 183 -9.09 7.78 -8.41
N GLY A 184 -7.78 7.75 -8.17
CA GLY A 184 -6.84 7.52 -9.26
C GLY A 184 -5.40 7.23 -8.81
N ILE A 185 -4.69 6.54 -9.70
CA ILE A 185 -3.27 6.19 -9.54
C ILE A 185 -2.48 6.82 -10.69
N PRO A 186 -2.03 8.08 -10.55
CA PRO A 186 -1.09 8.67 -11.50
C PRO A 186 0.36 8.24 -11.18
N PRO A 187 1.14 7.80 -12.19
CA PRO A 187 2.59 7.76 -12.07
C PRO A 187 3.11 9.21 -12.02
N SER A 188 3.97 9.53 -11.05
CA SER A 188 4.59 10.85 -10.97
C SER A 188 6.08 10.74 -10.65
N THR A 189 6.92 11.36 -11.48
CA THR A 189 8.32 11.58 -11.13
C THR A 189 8.43 12.60 -9.99
N ALA A 190 9.43 12.43 -9.10
CA ALA A 190 9.61 13.29 -7.93
C ALA A 190 9.75 14.80 -8.26
N ALA A 191 10.20 15.12 -9.48
CA ALA A 191 10.34 16.50 -9.97
C ALA A 191 8.99 17.15 -10.34
N SER A 192 8.04 16.40 -10.89
CA SER A 192 6.72 16.91 -11.29
C SER A 192 5.77 17.08 -10.10
N ALA A 193 5.91 16.24 -9.06
CA ALA A 193 5.14 16.36 -7.81
C ALA A 193 5.39 17.69 -7.08
N SER A 194 6.55 18.31 -7.29
CA SER A 194 6.93 19.59 -6.68
C SER A 194 6.35 20.82 -7.40
N LYS A 195 5.92 20.69 -8.68
CA LYS A 195 5.39 21.80 -9.50
C LYS A 195 3.86 21.94 -9.47
N GLY A 196 3.13 20.93 -8.99
CA GLY A 196 1.67 20.95 -8.80
C GLY A 196 1.21 21.82 -7.62
N GLY A 197 1.77 23.02 -7.49
CA GLY A 197 1.56 24.00 -6.41
C GLY A 197 0.18 24.66 -6.45
N GLY A 198 -0.87 23.85 -6.32
CA GLY A 198 -2.25 24.30 -6.13
C GLY A 198 -2.93 23.42 -5.08
N LYS A 199 -2.55 23.58 -3.80
CA LYS A 199 -3.14 22.99 -2.58
C LYS A 199 -2.75 21.58 -2.13
N ARG A 200 -1.82 20.85 -2.75
CA ARG A 200 -1.41 19.51 -2.27
C ARG A 200 0.09 19.23 -2.42
N SER A 201 0.91 20.02 -1.72
CA SER A 201 2.30 19.68 -1.47
C SER A 201 2.36 18.54 -0.44
N MET A 202 3.12 17.48 -0.73
CA MET A 202 3.70 16.63 0.33
C MET A 202 4.28 17.59 1.39
N PRO A 203 3.84 17.57 2.66
CA PRO A 203 4.36 18.52 3.64
C PRO A 203 5.86 18.33 3.67
N SER A 204 6.59 19.40 3.35
CA SER A 204 8.04 19.43 3.32
C SER A 204 8.52 18.77 4.60
N SER A 205 9.11 17.58 4.49
CA SER A 205 9.85 17.02 5.58
C SER A 205 10.88 18.07 5.94
N ARG A 206 10.75 18.69 7.13
CA ARG A 206 11.82 19.47 7.73
C ARG A 206 13.10 18.70 7.44
N LYS A 207 14.08 19.36 6.82
CA LYS A 207 15.46 18.90 6.76
C LYS A 207 15.94 18.73 8.21
N ARG A 208 15.55 17.64 8.88
CA ARG A 208 16.33 17.10 9.98
C ARG A 208 17.45 16.34 9.28
N SER A 209 18.57 17.05 9.18
CA SER A 209 19.93 16.51 9.16
C SER A 209 19.96 15.15 9.85
N GLY A 210 20.20 14.10 9.06
CA GLY A 210 20.05 12.71 9.49
C GLY A 210 19.43 11.79 8.45
N CYS A 211 19.17 12.26 7.23
CA CYS A 211 18.97 11.37 6.08
C CYS A 211 20.34 10.80 5.70
N THR A 212 20.81 9.80 6.46
CA THR A 212 21.90 8.96 6.00
C THR A 212 21.39 8.19 4.79
N THR A 213 22.09 8.42 3.70
CA THR A 213 21.99 7.84 2.37
C THR A 213 22.04 6.30 2.47
N SER A 214 20.92 5.67 2.82
CA SER A 214 20.79 4.21 2.78
C SER A 214 20.15 3.82 1.45
N SER A 215 20.96 3.17 0.63
CA SER A 215 20.68 2.78 -0.74
C SER A 215 19.55 1.75 -0.83
N GLY A 216 18.51 2.05 -1.62
CA GLY A 216 17.48 1.09 -2.01
C GLY A 216 16.32 0.95 -1.02
N SER A 217 15.59 2.02 -0.75
CA SER A 217 14.52 2.03 0.24
C SER A 217 13.12 2.27 -0.35
N LEU A 218 12.13 1.65 0.28
CA LEU A 218 10.70 1.88 0.02
C LEU A 218 10.13 2.69 1.19
N ARG A 219 9.38 3.76 0.87
CA ARG A 219 8.63 4.55 1.86
C ARG A 219 7.16 4.59 1.46
N ILE A 220 6.28 4.31 2.41
CA ILE A 220 4.86 4.64 2.29
C ILE A 220 4.55 5.83 3.19
N ARG A 221 3.75 6.79 2.71
CA ARG A 221 3.21 7.88 3.52
C ARG A 221 1.72 8.07 3.27
N ARG A 222 0.91 8.17 4.31
CA ARG A 222 -0.53 8.38 4.24
C ARG A 222 -0.91 9.76 4.77
N SER A 223 -1.89 10.39 4.13
CA SER A 223 -2.51 11.61 4.61
C SER A 223 -3.95 11.70 4.12
N GLY A 224 -4.91 11.57 5.03
CA GLY A 224 -6.33 11.52 4.67
C GLY A 224 -6.58 10.39 3.67
N ARG A 225 -7.16 10.71 2.50
CA ARG A 225 -7.49 9.76 1.42
C ARG A 225 -6.34 9.51 0.43
N THR A 226 -5.19 10.13 0.66
CA THR A 226 -4.04 10.09 -0.25
C THR A 226 -2.94 9.21 0.33
N ALA A 227 -2.39 8.31 -0.49
CA ALA A 227 -1.20 7.54 -0.19
C ALA A 227 -0.06 7.89 -1.16
N TRP A 228 1.17 7.92 -0.66
CA TRP A 228 2.38 8.18 -1.42
C TRP A 228 3.32 6.99 -1.25
N ILE A 229 3.66 6.34 -2.35
CA ILE A 229 4.58 5.19 -2.36
C ILE A 229 5.84 5.65 -3.09
N VAL A 230 6.95 5.72 -2.35
CA VAL A 230 8.20 6.31 -2.82
C VAL A 230 9.29 5.26 -2.86
N GLY A 231 9.80 4.98 -4.05
CA GLY A 231 11.08 4.29 -4.24
C GLY A 231 12.23 5.31 -4.26
N VAL A 232 13.04 5.37 -3.21
CA VAL A 232 14.17 6.31 -3.14
C VAL A 232 15.46 5.62 -3.57
N ARG A 233 16.22 6.26 -4.49
CA ARG A 233 17.62 5.94 -4.76
C ARG A 233 18.53 7.00 -4.12
N SER A 234 19.74 6.51 -3.82
CA SER A 234 21.01 7.25 -3.72
C SER A 234 21.00 8.61 -4.41
#